data_AF-A0AA36I7A2-F1
#
_entry.id   AF-A0AA36I7A2-F1
#
_cell.length_a   1.000
_cell.length_b   1.000
_cell.length_c   1.000
_cell.angle_alpha   90.00
_cell.angle_beta   90.00
_cell.angle_gamma   90.00
#
_symmetry.space_group_name_H-M   'P 1'
#
loop_
_entity.id
_entity.type
_entity.pdbx_description
1 polymer ?
#
loop_
_entity_poly.entity_id
_entity_poly.type
_entity_poly.pdbx_seq_one_letter_code
_entity_poly.pdbx_strand_id
1 'polypeptide(L)'
;LKSTNQIVPPRVAQLSGQFRLAMAEVLCQAAFNPGSLGHPEDCKPCRQLNLDGGCKYGKLCNFCHLEHPRVKHRSQRGRHSLQKKEFQQQKDKLPKEQVRLVDRIYDEMENYYQAMKQIFSAVSQGPNSLDALEEQVAHEITQIGSLAQEMRPDSARIPAHAGETKTVQTLQAKCKWLSGTVHLCIRKWCEAEDETVWLPHNERLVNECLGRLKGLTGRLTRLKEDLQAVEERLGSCLGANLWLRPILGQLIRNRRLREGISQKAETAELVKELYENLERLLPVERTDFETATWAALEQANDLVAKKLEEQTAMVDEKLKKLEQTADEYDVF
;
A
#
# COMPACT_ATOMS: atom_id res chain seq x y z
N LEU A 1 15.74 47.48 -5.69
CA LEU A 1 15.23 47.41 -7.08
C LEU A 1 16.14 46.48 -7.89
N LYS A 2 15.85 45.17 -7.92
CA LYS A 2 16.55 44.20 -8.77
C LYS A 2 15.56 43.75 -9.85
N SER A 3 15.77 44.20 -11.07
CA SER A 3 15.02 43.81 -12.27
C SER A 3 15.39 42.38 -12.65
N THR A 4 14.42 41.46 -12.56
CA THR A 4 14.55 40.10 -13.07
C THR A 4 14.06 40.05 -14.52
N ASN A 5 15.00 39.97 -15.46
CA ASN A 5 14.75 39.62 -16.85
C ASN A 5 14.12 38.22 -16.94
N GLN A 6 12.86 38.15 -17.35
CA GLN A 6 12.23 36.91 -17.78
C GLN A 6 12.68 36.58 -19.20
N ILE A 7 13.48 35.53 -19.33
CA ILE A 7 13.81 34.90 -20.60
C ILE A 7 12.59 34.08 -21.03
N VAL A 8 11.85 34.58 -22.01
CA VAL A 8 10.78 33.84 -22.70
C VAL A 8 11.44 32.93 -23.75
N PRO A 9 11.21 31.61 -23.74
CA PRO A 9 11.79 30.74 -24.77
C PRO A 9 11.11 30.97 -26.14
N PRO A 10 11.87 31.13 -27.23
CA PRO A 10 11.32 31.33 -28.57
C PRO A 10 11.06 29.97 -29.22
N ARG A 11 9.89 29.35 -28.99
CA ARG A 11 9.49 28.12 -29.70
C ARG A 11 7.99 27.98 -29.97
N VAL A 12 7.32 29.03 -30.46
CA VAL A 12 5.94 28.94 -30.99
C VAL A 12 5.76 29.71 -32.32
N ALA A 13 6.82 29.95 -33.08
CA ALA A 13 6.77 30.81 -34.26
C ALA A 13 6.39 30.13 -35.58
N GLN A 14 6.17 28.80 -35.63
CA GLN A 14 5.88 28.09 -36.88
C GLN A 14 4.85 26.96 -36.71
N LEU A 15 3.65 27.29 -36.24
CA LEU A 15 2.48 26.43 -36.47
C LEU A 15 1.68 27.03 -37.64
N SER A 16 1.36 26.18 -38.62
CA SER A 16 0.68 26.54 -39.86
C SER A 16 -0.64 27.29 -39.61
N GLY A 17 -1.06 28.15 -40.54
CA GLY A 17 -2.30 28.94 -40.41
C GLY A 17 -3.56 28.11 -40.13
N GLN A 18 -3.57 26.83 -40.51
CA GLN A 18 -4.65 25.88 -40.19
C GLN A 18 -4.76 25.57 -38.68
N PHE A 19 -3.64 25.56 -37.95
CA PHE A 19 -3.65 25.28 -36.50
C PHE A 19 -4.20 26.47 -35.70
N ARG A 20 -3.99 27.71 -36.18
CA ARG A 20 -4.54 28.92 -35.55
C ARG A 20 -6.06 29.04 -35.71
N LEU A 21 -6.59 28.67 -36.87
CA LEU A 21 -8.05 28.66 -37.10
C LEU A 21 -8.74 27.56 -36.30
N ALA A 22 -8.15 26.35 -36.21
CA ALA A 22 -8.65 25.29 -35.34
C ALA A 22 -8.59 25.68 -33.85
N MET A 23 -7.51 26.34 -33.41
CA MET A 23 -7.43 26.89 -32.04
C MET A 23 -8.47 27.98 -31.78
N ALA A 24 -8.71 28.89 -32.73
CA ALA A 24 -9.71 29.95 -32.59
C ALA A 24 -11.14 29.39 -32.50
N GLU A 25 -11.45 28.32 -33.24
CA GLU A 25 -12.74 27.63 -33.16
C GLU A 25 -12.89 26.88 -31.83
N VAL A 26 -11.83 26.24 -31.34
CA VAL A 26 -11.79 25.60 -30.01
C VAL A 26 -11.94 26.65 -28.88
N LEU A 27 -11.31 27.83 -29.01
CA LEU A 27 -11.44 28.93 -28.06
C LEU A 27 -12.82 29.59 -28.10
N CYS A 28 -13.46 29.67 -29.28
CA CYS A 28 -14.82 30.19 -29.41
C CYS A 28 -15.84 29.22 -28.78
N GLN A 29 -15.61 27.90 -28.85
CA GLN A 29 -16.44 26.91 -28.16
C GLN A 29 -16.19 26.83 -26.64
N ALA A 30 -15.01 27.26 -26.17
CA ALA A 30 -14.65 27.34 -24.74
C ALA A 30 -15.41 28.44 -23.98
N ALA A 31 -15.91 29.48 -24.67
CA ALA A 31 -16.65 30.57 -24.03
C ALA A 31 -18.10 30.20 -23.62
N PHE A 32 -18.64 29.07 -24.10
CA PHE A 32 -20.04 28.70 -23.92
C PHE A 32 -20.30 27.56 -22.94
N ASN A 33 -19.28 27.07 -22.22
CA ASN A 33 -19.53 26.02 -21.23
C ASN A 33 -20.00 26.63 -19.90
N PRO A 34 -20.87 25.94 -19.13
CA PRO A 34 -21.42 26.45 -17.87
C PRO A 34 -20.35 26.92 -16.87
N GLY A 35 -19.21 26.23 -16.83
CA GLY A 35 -18.11 26.57 -15.92
C GLY A 35 -17.35 27.86 -16.23
N SER A 36 -17.54 28.45 -17.40
CA SER A 36 -16.95 29.75 -17.78
C SER A 36 -17.87 30.93 -17.49
N LEU A 37 -19.13 30.69 -17.12
CA LEU A 37 -20.06 31.73 -16.68
C LEU A 37 -19.56 32.30 -15.34
N GLY A 38 -19.15 33.57 -15.33
CA GLY A 38 -18.59 34.24 -14.15
C GLY A 38 -17.06 34.39 -14.14
N HIS A 39 -16.36 34.06 -15.24
CA HIS A 39 -14.96 34.46 -15.41
C HIS A 39 -14.85 35.99 -15.55
N PRO A 40 -13.88 36.67 -14.89
CA PRO A 40 -12.73 36.10 -14.19
C PRO A 40 -12.89 35.86 -12.68
N GLU A 41 -14.00 36.30 -12.06
CA GLU A 41 -14.07 36.44 -10.59
C GLU A 41 -14.38 35.12 -9.85
N ASP A 42 -15.31 34.29 -10.35
CA ASP A 42 -15.84 33.14 -9.59
C ASP A 42 -15.69 31.78 -10.29
N CYS A 43 -14.88 31.72 -11.35
CA CYS A 43 -14.76 30.51 -12.14
C CYS A 43 -13.62 29.58 -11.67
N LYS A 44 -13.84 28.26 -11.80
CA LYS A 44 -12.84 27.23 -11.43
C LYS A 44 -12.16 26.69 -12.69
N PRO A 45 -10.83 26.82 -12.86
CA PRO A 45 -10.15 26.41 -14.09
C PRO A 45 -10.27 24.90 -14.33
N CYS A 46 -10.55 24.51 -15.58
CA CYS A 46 -10.63 23.11 -15.98
C CYS A 46 -9.25 22.46 -16.00
N ARG A 47 -9.08 21.40 -15.20
CA ARG A 47 -7.83 20.64 -15.11
C ARG A 47 -7.49 19.88 -16.39
N GLN A 48 -8.49 19.49 -17.16
CA GLN A 48 -8.32 18.66 -18.36
C GLN A 48 -8.12 19.47 -19.65
N LEU A 49 -8.46 20.77 -19.66
CA LEU A 49 -8.39 21.60 -20.87
C LEU A 49 -7.01 21.57 -21.54
N ASN A 50 -5.96 21.60 -20.74
CA ASN A 50 -4.58 21.67 -21.22
C ASN A 50 -3.86 20.32 -21.31
N LEU A 51 -4.57 19.20 -21.13
CA LEU A 51 -4.00 17.87 -21.34
C LEU A 51 -4.06 17.52 -22.83
N ASP A 52 -3.18 16.62 -23.28
CA ASP A 52 -3.23 16.09 -24.64
C ASP A 52 -4.60 15.42 -24.86
N GLY A 53 -5.38 15.95 -25.81
CA GLY A 53 -6.77 15.54 -26.08
C GLY A 53 -7.86 16.44 -25.48
N GLY A 54 -7.50 17.49 -24.73
CA GLY A 54 -8.43 18.48 -24.20
C GLY A 54 -9.40 17.95 -23.14
N CYS A 55 -10.37 18.78 -22.74
CA CYS A 55 -11.38 18.38 -21.78
C CYS A 55 -12.39 17.39 -22.41
N LYS A 56 -12.51 16.19 -21.84
CA LYS A 56 -13.44 15.15 -22.34
C LYS A 56 -14.91 15.55 -22.27
N TYR A 57 -15.26 16.50 -21.39
CA TYR A 57 -16.63 16.97 -21.19
C TYR A 57 -17.04 18.10 -22.16
N GLY A 58 -16.10 18.64 -22.93
CA GLY A 58 -16.39 19.68 -23.93
C GLY A 58 -17.25 20.82 -23.38
N LYS A 59 -18.34 21.14 -24.08
CA LYS A 59 -19.29 22.21 -23.69
C LYS A 59 -20.11 21.92 -22.42
N LEU A 60 -20.16 20.66 -21.97
CA LEU A 60 -20.86 20.26 -20.74
C LEU A 60 -19.95 20.33 -19.51
N CYS A 61 -18.69 20.77 -19.66
CA CYS A 61 -17.81 20.90 -18.52
C CYS A 61 -18.28 22.00 -17.56
N ASN A 62 -18.38 21.67 -16.27
CA ASN A 62 -18.69 22.64 -15.21
C ASN A 62 -17.46 23.43 -14.72
N PHE A 63 -16.31 23.31 -15.41
CA PHE A 63 -15.08 24.04 -15.10
C PHE A 63 -14.70 24.99 -16.24
N CYS A 64 -14.14 26.15 -15.91
CA CYS A 64 -13.81 27.19 -16.88
C CYS A 64 -12.78 26.71 -17.91
N HIS A 65 -13.11 26.95 -19.18
CA HIS A 65 -12.23 26.66 -20.32
C HIS A 65 -11.46 27.89 -20.83
N LEU A 66 -11.65 29.05 -20.19
CA LEU A 66 -10.90 30.27 -20.50
C LEU A 66 -9.48 30.22 -19.94
N GLU A 67 -8.62 31.11 -20.44
CA GLU A 67 -7.22 31.16 -20.02
C GLU A 67 -7.13 31.55 -18.54
N HIS A 68 -6.42 30.72 -17.79
CA HIS A 68 -6.16 30.94 -16.37
C HIS A 68 -4.68 30.78 -16.08
N PRO A 69 -4.11 31.55 -15.15
CA PRO A 69 -2.82 31.21 -14.58
C PRO A 69 -2.95 29.81 -13.99
N ARG A 70 -2.16 28.86 -14.50
CA ARG A 70 -2.16 27.49 -13.97
C ARG A 70 -1.75 27.54 -12.51
N VAL A 71 -2.74 27.43 -11.62
CA VAL A 71 -2.47 27.11 -10.22
C VAL A 71 -1.76 25.77 -10.26
N LYS A 72 -0.48 25.75 -9.88
CA LYS A 72 0.28 24.49 -9.79
C LYS A 72 -0.51 23.56 -8.88
N HIS A 73 -1.19 22.59 -9.48
CA HIS A 73 -1.98 21.63 -8.74
C HIS A 73 -1.00 20.90 -7.84
N ARG A 74 -1.04 21.19 -6.54
CA ARG A 74 -0.13 20.54 -5.60
C ARG A 74 -0.38 19.05 -5.71
N SER A 75 0.69 18.30 -5.97
CA SER A 75 0.62 16.85 -6.02
C SER A 75 0.05 16.35 -4.68
N GLN A 76 -0.66 15.23 -4.72
CA GLN A 76 -1.20 14.62 -3.51
C GLN A 76 -0.11 14.36 -2.46
N ARG A 77 1.12 14.07 -2.92
CA ARG A 77 2.33 13.93 -2.09
C ARG A 77 2.66 15.18 -1.26
N GLY A 78 2.37 16.38 -1.77
CA GLY A 78 2.60 17.64 -1.06
C GLY A 78 1.52 18.01 -0.05
N ARG A 79 0.33 17.39 -0.11
CA ARG A 79 -0.79 17.70 0.78
C ARG A 79 -0.50 17.27 2.21
N HIS A 80 0.06 16.09 2.42
CA HIS A 80 0.40 15.59 3.75
C HIS A 80 1.44 16.47 4.47
N SER A 81 2.54 16.81 3.78
CA SER A 81 3.57 17.70 4.35
C SER A 81 3.03 19.10 4.63
N LEU A 82 2.13 19.60 3.79
CA LEU A 82 1.46 20.87 4.02
C LEU A 82 0.53 20.80 5.24
N GLN A 83 -0.31 19.76 5.35
CA GLN A 83 -1.19 19.56 6.50
C GLN A 83 -0.39 19.47 7.81
N LYS A 84 0.71 18.71 7.83
CA LYS A 84 1.58 18.63 8.99
C LYS A 84 2.19 20.01 9.32
N LYS A 85 2.60 20.78 8.31
CA LYS A 85 3.13 22.13 8.50
C LYS A 85 2.06 23.10 9.03
N GLU A 86 0.86 23.09 8.45
CA GLU A 86 -0.27 23.91 8.87
C GLU A 86 -0.66 23.61 10.32
N PHE A 87 -0.73 22.31 10.67
CA PHE A 87 -0.95 21.88 12.05
C PHE A 87 0.12 22.43 12.98
N GLN A 88 1.41 22.28 12.66
CA GLN A 88 2.49 22.81 13.50
C GLN A 88 2.44 24.33 13.66
N GLN A 89 2.02 25.07 12.63
CA GLN A 89 1.85 26.52 12.69
C GLN A 89 0.64 26.97 13.53
N GLN A 90 -0.37 26.11 13.63
CA GLN A 90 -1.62 26.41 14.35
C GLN A 90 -1.68 25.71 15.71
N LYS A 91 -0.69 24.89 16.06
CA LYS A 91 -0.69 24.00 17.23
C LYS A 91 -1.04 24.74 18.53
N ASP A 92 -0.48 25.92 18.74
CA ASP A 92 -0.71 26.73 19.96
C ASP A 92 -2.12 27.32 20.05
N LYS A 93 -2.88 27.33 18.95
CA LYS A 93 -4.25 27.85 18.86
C LYS A 93 -5.31 26.76 18.94
N LEU A 94 -4.92 25.50 18.82
CA LEU A 94 -5.85 24.37 18.83
C LEU A 94 -6.12 23.88 20.26
N PRO A 95 -7.30 23.31 20.54
CA PRO A 95 -7.58 22.64 21.80
C PRO A 95 -6.49 21.60 22.14
N LYS A 96 -6.08 21.56 23.42
CA LYS A 96 -4.99 20.67 23.88
C LYS A 96 -5.26 19.20 23.54
N GLU A 97 -6.51 18.77 23.64
CA GLU A 97 -6.90 17.40 23.34
C GLU A 97 -6.79 17.08 21.84
N GLN A 98 -7.14 18.03 20.97
CA GLN A 98 -6.96 17.88 19.53
C GLN A 98 -5.47 17.77 19.19
N VAL A 99 -4.64 18.63 19.78
CA VAL A 99 -3.19 18.59 19.61
C VAL A 99 -2.61 17.24 20.04
N ARG A 100 -3.01 16.75 21.23
CA ARG A 100 -2.59 15.45 21.77
C ARG A 100 -2.90 14.31 20.80
N LEU A 101 -4.10 14.27 20.24
CA LEU A 101 -4.51 13.21 19.31
C LEU A 101 -3.74 13.25 17.99
N VAL A 102 -3.55 14.45 17.43
CA VAL A 102 -2.80 14.60 16.18
C VAL A 102 -1.31 14.29 16.36
N ASP A 103 -0.70 14.71 17.48
CA ASP A 103 0.68 14.35 17.81
C ASP A 103 0.84 12.83 17.95
N ARG A 104 -0.06 12.16 18.69
CA ARG A 104 -0.06 10.69 18.83
C ARG A 104 -0.09 9.98 17.47
N ILE A 105 -0.92 10.44 16.53
CA ILE A 105 -0.96 9.87 15.17
C ILE A 105 0.41 9.98 14.50
N TYR A 106 1.02 11.16 14.52
CA TYR A 106 2.28 11.36 13.81
C TYR A 106 3.43 10.60 14.43
N ASP A 107 3.51 10.56 15.76
CA ASP A 107 4.62 9.94 16.48
C ASP A 107 4.47 8.42 16.50
N GLU A 108 3.30 7.90 16.90
CA GLU A 108 3.09 6.45 17.00
C GLU A 108 3.10 5.78 15.61
N MET A 109 2.51 6.39 14.57
CA MET A 109 2.57 5.80 13.22
C MET A 109 3.98 5.78 12.63
N GLU A 110 4.80 6.82 12.88
CA GLU A 110 6.19 6.82 12.46
C GLU A 110 6.96 5.70 13.20
N ASN A 111 6.73 5.52 14.50
CA ASN A 111 7.32 4.44 15.28
C ASN A 111 6.96 3.05 14.71
N TYR A 112 5.68 2.81 14.39
CA TYR A 112 5.24 1.56 13.77
C TYR A 112 5.87 1.36 12.38
N TYR A 113 5.95 2.42 11.56
CA TYR A 113 6.63 2.34 10.25
C TYR A 113 8.10 1.97 10.39
N GLN A 114 8.84 2.58 11.33
CA GLN A 114 10.25 2.26 11.57
C GLN A 114 10.41 0.83 12.07
N ALA A 115 9.54 0.35 12.97
CA ALA A 115 9.54 -1.04 13.44
C ALA A 115 9.31 -2.03 12.28
N MET A 116 8.29 -1.79 11.46
CA MET A 116 8.04 -2.61 10.26
C MET A 116 9.24 -2.61 9.31
N LYS A 117 9.82 -1.44 9.04
CA LYS A 117 11.01 -1.31 8.19
C LYS A 117 12.21 -2.09 8.75
N GLN A 118 12.45 -2.04 10.06
CA GLN A 118 13.50 -2.82 10.71
C GLN A 118 13.25 -4.32 10.57
N ILE A 119 12.00 -4.78 10.73
CA ILE A 119 11.62 -6.17 10.54
C ILE A 119 11.87 -6.61 9.09
N PHE A 120 11.37 -5.86 8.12
CA PHE A 120 11.62 -6.15 6.70
C PHE A 120 13.12 -6.22 6.40
N SER A 121 13.92 -5.27 6.89
CA SER A 121 15.38 -5.28 6.68
C SER A 121 16.07 -6.51 7.29
N ALA A 122 15.58 -7.01 8.42
CA ALA A 122 16.12 -8.21 9.06
C ALA A 122 15.76 -9.50 8.30
N VAL A 123 14.61 -9.54 7.65
CA VAL A 123 14.13 -10.69 6.86
C VAL A 123 14.73 -10.71 5.44
N SER A 124 15.38 -9.63 5.00
CA SER A 124 15.67 -9.35 3.58
C SER A 124 16.77 -10.17 2.89
N GLN A 125 17.06 -11.41 3.30
CA GLN A 125 18.07 -12.24 2.61
C GLN A 125 17.54 -12.96 1.35
N GLY A 126 16.26 -12.79 1.00
CA GLY A 126 15.64 -13.39 -0.20
C GLY A 126 14.82 -12.38 -1.02
N PRO A 127 15.03 -12.26 -2.35
CA PRO A 127 14.42 -11.21 -3.18
C PRO A 127 12.92 -11.37 -3.45
N ASN A 128 12.34 -12.58 -3.37
CA ASN A 128 10.97 -12.83 -3.84
C ASN A 128 9.91 -12.92 -2.71
N SER A 129 10.30 -13.19 -1.45
CA SER A 129 9.33 -13.40 -0.37
C SER A 129 8.90 -12.13 0.35
N LEU A 130 9.69 -11.05 0.22
CA LEU A 130 9.40 -9.77 0.89
C LEU A 130 8.29 -9.00 0.22
N ASP A 131 8.25 -8.99 -1.12
CA ASP A 131 7.32 -8.15 -1.87
C ASP A 131 5.86 -8.53 -1.56
N ALA A 132 5.57 -9.84 -1.47
CA ALA A 132 4.24 -10.32 -1.09
C ALA A 132 3.87 -9.94 0.36
N LEU A 133 4.82 -9.99 1.29
CA LEU A 133 4.59 -9.59 2.68
C LEU A 133 4.41 -8.07 2.81
N GLU A 134 5.23 -7.28 2.11
CA GLU A 134 5.09 -5.82 2.06
C GLU A 134 3.75 -5.42 1.44
N GLU A 135 3.32 -6.10 0.37
CA GLU A 135 2.00 -5.90 -0.25
C GLU A 135 0.87 -6.23 0.72
N GLN A 136 0.96 -7.35 1.45
CA GLN A 136 -0.03 -7.71 2.47
C GLN A 136 -0.10 -6.65 3.59
N VAL A 137 1.04 -6.16 4.08
CA VAL A 137 1.10 -5.10 5.09
C VAL A 137 0.51 -3.79 4.54
N ALA A 138 0.83 -3.44 3.29
CA ALA A 138 0.28 -2.28 2.61
C ALA A 138 -1.25 -2.37 2.43
N HIS A 139 -1.77 -3.58 2.17
CA HIS A 139 -3.20 -3.85 2.08
C HIS A 139 -3.88 -3.65 3.43
N GLU A 140 -3.34 -4.20 4.51
CA GLU A 140 -3.85 -4.00 5.88
C GLU A 140 -3.89 -2.51 6.28
N ILE A 141 -2.81 -1.76 5.98
CA ILE A 141 -2.79 -0.29 6.22
C ILE A 141 -3.89 0.41 5.41
N THR A 142 -4.15 -0.05 4.19
CA THR A 142 -5.24 0.47 3.34
C THR A 142 -6.61 0.21 4.00
N GLN A 143 -6.85 -1.00 4.51
CA GLN A 143 -8.09 -1.32 5.23
C GLN A 143 -8.28 -0.46 6.49
N ILE A 144 -7.22 -0.21 7.26
CA ILE A 144 -7.27 0.69 8.43
C ILE A 144 -7.66 2.10 8.01
N GLY A 145 -7.14 2.58 6.88
CA GLY A 145 -7.49 3.91 6.37
C GLY A 145 -8.91 3.98 5.81
N SER A 146 -9.43 2.90 5.21
CA SER A 146 -10.83 2.81 4.79
C SER A 146 -11.77 2.93 5.99
N LEU A 147 -11.48 2.24 7.09
CA LEU A 147 -12.23 2.37 8.35
C LEU A 147 -12.22 3.83 8.84
N ALA A 148 -11.06 4.49 8.82
CA ALA A 148 -10.98 5.90 9.20
C ALA A 148 -11.83 6.81 8.31
N GLN A 149 -11.92 6.52 7.01
CA GLN A 149 -12.78 7.27 6.08
C GLN A 149 -14.27 7.04 6.34
N GLU A 150 -14.67 5.83 6.70
CA GLU A 150 -16.06 5.50 7.04
C GLU A 150 -16.51 6.21 8.32
N MET A 151 -15.59 6.47 9.24
CA MET A 151 -15.87 7.22 10.47
C MET A 151 -15.89 8.74 10.28
N ARG A 152 -15.75 9.28 9.06
CA ARG A 152 -15.80 10.75 8.85
C ARG A 152 -17.22 11.30 8.92
N PRO A 153 -17.43 12.50 9.48
CA PRO A 153 -18.76 13.09 9.61
C PRO A 153 -19.24 13.72 8.30
N ASP A 154 -18.36 13.98 7.33
CA ASP A 154 -18.75 14.58 6.05
C ASP A 154 -19.17 13.51 5.03
N SER A 155 -20.35 13.71 4.45
CA SER A 155 -20.89 12.89 3.34
C SER A 155 -20.07 12.99 2.05
N ALA A 156 -19.11 13.92 1.98
CA ALA A 156 -18.11 14.01 0.94
C ALA A 156 -17.07 12.88 1.08
N ARG A 157 -17.52 11.64 0.85
CA ARG A 157 -16.66 10.46 0.75
C ARG A 157 -15.64 10.77 -0.33
N ILE A 158 -14.36 10.80 0.04
CA ILE A 158 -13.30 10.72 -0.97
C ILE A 158 -13.57 9.39 -1.68
N PRO A 159 -13.82 9.37 -3.01
CA PRO A 159 -14.06 8.12 -3.71
C PRO A 159 -12.94 7.16 -3.34
N ALA A 160 -13.29 6.04 -2.71
CA ALA A 160 -12.35 5.02 -2.27
C ALA A 160 -11.55 4.62 -3.51
N HIS A 161 -10.34 5.15 -3.62
CA HIS A 161 -9.43 5.00 -4.76
C HIS A 161 -10.13 4.86 -6.13
N ALA A 162 -10.70 5.96 -6.64
CA ALA A 162 -11.05 6.03 -8.06
C ALA A 162 -9.77 5.89 -8.91
N GLY A 163 -9.42 4.65 -9.23
CA GLY A 163 -8.22 4.26 -9.96
C GLY A 163 -7.17 3.64 -9.06
N GLU A 164 -7.18 2.31 -8.98
CA GLU A 164 -6.01 1.47 -8.72
C GLU A 164 -4.94 1.81 -9.78
N THR A 165 -4.21 2.91 -9.60
CA THR A 165 -3.01 3.12 -10.40
C THR A 165 -2.03 2.05 -9.94
N LYS A 166 -1.75 1.08 -10.82
CA LYS A 166 -0.82 -0.07 -10.65
C LYS A 166 0.61 0.28 -10.21
N THR A 167 0.88 1.52 -9.82
CA THR A 167 2.15 1.89 -9.20
C THR A 167 2.13 1.36 -7.78
N VAL A 168 2.93 0.32 -7.54
CA VAL A 168 3.27 -0.22 -6.21
C VAL A 168 3.67 0.97 -5.34
N GLN A 169 2.77 1.37 -4.45
CA GLN A 169 3.06 2.41 -3.47
C GLN A 169 3.95 1.78 -2.41
N THR A 170 5.07 2.43 -2.10
CA THR A 170 5.94 1.98 -1.02
C THR A 170 5.17 1.97 0.30
N LEU A 171 5.53 1.06 1.21
CA LEU A 171 4.96 1.01 2.56
C LEU A 171 4.95 2.38 3.26
N GLN A 172 6.01 3.17 3.08
CA GLN A 172 6.11 4.52 3.61
C GLN A 172 5.00 5.46 3.09
N ALA A 173 4.67 5.37 1.79
CA ALA A 173 3.62 6.18 1.20
C ALA A 173 2.25 5.81 1.77
N LYS A 174 2.01 4.53 2.04
CA LYS A 174 0.78 4.02 2.68
C LYS A 174 0.65 4.50 4.13
N CYS A 175 1.72 4.41 4.93
CA CYS A 175 1.70 4.96 6.30
C CYS A 175 1.41 6.46 6.32
N LYS A 176 2.07 7.26 5.45
CA LYS A 176 1.81 8.71 5.32
C LYS A 176 0.37 9.02 4.89
N TRP A 177 -0.18 8.22 3.98
CA TRP A 177 -1.56 8.35 3.57
C TRP A 177 -2.52 8.08 4.74
N LEU A 178 -2.26 7.04 5.54
CA LEU A 178 -3.06 6.72 6.72
C LEU A 178 -2.98 7.87 7.74
N SER A 179 -1.79 8.37 8.09
CA SER A 179 -1.62 9.49 9.02
C SER A 179 -2.41 10.73 8.57
N GLY A 180 -2.31 11.09 7.30
CA GLY A 180 -3.07 12.21 6.73
C GLY A 180 -4.57 11.98 6.74
N THR A 181 -5.01 10.74 6.52
CA THR A 181 -6.43 10.38 6.55
C THR A 181 -6.99 10.53 7.95
N VAL A 182 -6.36 9.95 8.97
CA VAL A 182 -6.84 10.04 10.35
C VAL A 182 -6.79 11.49 10.87
N HIS A 183 -5.74 12.26 10.56
CA HIS A 183 -5.66 13.68 10.90
C HIS A 183 -6.82 14.46 10.26
N LEU A 184 -7.13 14.23 8.97
CA LEU A 184 -8.27 14.86 8.32
C LEU A 184 -9.61 14.51 8.99
N CYS A 185 -9.80 13.26 9.40
CA CYS A 185 -10.99 12.84 10.14
C CYS A 185 -11.13 13.62 11.45
N ILE A 186 -10.06 13.71 12.23
CA ILE A 186 -10.06 14.46 13.49
C ILE A 186 -10.46 15.90 13.25
N ARG A 187 -9.81 16.57 12.29
CA ARG A 187 -10.10 17.96 11.97
C ARG A 187 -11.56 18.15 11.57
N LYS A 188 -12.13 17.21 10.80
CA LYS A 188 -13.53 17.30 10.37
C LYS A 188 -14.53 17.13 11.50
N TRP A 189 -14.27 16.23 12.44
CA TRP A 189 -15.08 16.12 13.65
C TRP A 189 -14.99 17.38 14.52
N CYS A 190 -13.79 17.94 14.71
CA CYS A 190 -13.61 19.19 15.44
C CYS A 190 -14.29 20.40 14.77
N GLU A 191 -14.42 20.40 13.44
CA GLU A 191 -15.11 21.45 12.68
C GLU A 191 -16.65 21.30 12.74
N ALA A 192 -17.17 20.09 12.96
CA ALA A 192 -18.59 19.77 12.82
C ALA A 192 -19.37 19.83 14.14
N GLU A 193 -18.71 19.57 15.27
CA GLU A 193 -19.38 19.36 16.56
C GLU A 193 -18.63 20.02 17.72
N ASP A 194 -19.29 20.09 18.87
CA ASP A 194 -18.68 20.53 20.13
C ASP A 194 -17.72 19.47 20.72
N GLU A 195 -16.80 19.91 21.58
CA GLU A 195 -15.75 19.07 22.19
C GLU A 195 -16.25 17.85 22.94
N THR A 196 -17.39 17.96 23.60
CA THR A 196 -18.02 16.86 24.34
C THR A 196 -18.46 15.71 23.42
N VAL A 197 -18.69 15.98 22.14
CA VAL A 197 -19.14 15.00 21.16
C VAL A 197 -17.97 14.51 20.30
N TRP A 198 -17.14 15.42 19.76
CA TRP A 198 -16.07 14.98 18.85
C TRP A 198 -14.94 14.23 19.55
N LEU A 199 -14.62 14.56 20.81
CA LEU A 199 -13.45 14.01 21.50
C LEU A 199 -13.55 12.48 21.68
N PRO A 200 -14.65 11.91 22.21
CA PRO A 200 -14.80 10.45 22.30
C PRO A 200 -14.73 9.72 20.95
N HIS A 201 -15.29 10.32 19.88
CA HIS A 201 -15.25 9.75 18.53
C HIS A 201 -13.82 9.69 17.99
N ASN A 202 -13.08 10.80 18.13
CA ASN A 202 -11.71 10.89 17.68
C ASN A 202 -10.77 10.00 18.52
N GLU A 203 -10.96 9.91 19.85
CA GLU A 203 -10.21 8.97 20.68
C GLU A 203 -10.43 7.53 20.26
N ARG A 204 -11.69 7.14 20.01
CA ARG A 204 -12.03 5.80 19.53
C ARG A 204 -11.36 5.51 18.18
N LEU A 205 -11.47 6.44 17.23
CA LEU A 205 -10.84 6.32 15.91
C LEU A 205 -9.32 6.14 16.02
N VAL A 206 -8.65 6.99 16.80
CA VAL A 206 -7.19 6.94 16.97
C VAL A 206 -6.77 5.63 17.63
N ASN A 207 -7.45 5.22 18.71
CA ASN A 207 -7.12 3.99 19.41
C ASN A 207 -7.35 2.75 18.54
N GLU A 208 -8.42 2.72 17.75
CA GLU A 208 -8.71 1.61 16.82
C GLU A 208 -7.64 1.51 15.71
N CYS A 209 -7.31 2.63 15.06
CA CYS A 209 -6.28 2.65 14.01
C CYS A 209 -4.90 2.25 14.54
N LEU A 210 -4.47 2.84 15.66
CA LEU A 210 -3.16 2.54 16.27
C LEU A 210 -3.12 1.13 16.87
N GLY A 211 -4.24 0.65 17.43
CA GLY A 211 -4.38 -0.72 17.92
C GLY A 211 -4.19 -1.76 16.82
N ARG A 212 -4.78 -1.54 15.63
CA ARG A 212 -4.58 -2.41 14.46
C ARG A 212 -3.15 -2.39 13.95
N LEU A 213 -2.52 -1.21 13.86
CA LEU A 213 -1.10 -1.10 13.48
C LEU A 213 -0.16 -1.80 14.48
N LYS A 214 -0.44 -1.67 15.78
CA LYS A 214 0.27 -2.39 16.84
C LYS A 214 0.13 -3.90 16.68
N GLY A 215 -1.09 -4.37 16.43
CA GLY A 215 -1.37 -5.78 16.17
C GLY A 215 -0.61 -6.32 14.94
N LEU A 216 -0.63 -5.56 13.84
CA LEU A 216 0.11 -5.88 12.62
C LEU A 216 1.62 -5.96 12.87
N THR A 217 2.18 -4.95 13.54
CA THR A 217 3.61 -4.92 13.90
C THR A 217 3.98 -6.10 14.78
N GLY A 218 3.14 -6.44 15.78
CA GLY A 218 3.36 -7.60 16.66
C GLY A 218 3.31 -8.93 15.92
N ARG A 219 2.46 -9.09 14.90
CA ARG A 219 2.46 -10.28 14.03
C ARG A 219 3.76 -10.38 13.23
N LEU A 220 4.24 -9.27 12.69
CA LEU A 220 5.50 -9.22 11.94
C LEU A 220 6.71 -9.52 12.83
N THR A 221 6.73 -9.03 14.07
CA THR A 221 7.79 -9.34 15.03
C THR A 221 7.86 -10.84 15.32
N ARG A 222 6.71 -11.48 15.60
CA ARG A 222 6.67 -12.94 15.81
C ARG A 222 7.14 -13.73 14.60
N LEU A 223 6.71 -13.33 13.39
CA LEU A 223 7.17 -13.95 12.15
C LEU A 223 8.69 -13.86 12.01
N LYS A 224 9.28 -12.72 12.34
CA LYS A 224 10.74 -12.55 12.35
C LYS A 224 11.41 -13.48 13.36
N GLU A 225 10.90 -13.57 14.59
CA GLU A 225 11.43 -14.44 15.63
C GLU A 225 11.35 -15.93 15.22
N ASP A 226 10.22 -16.34 14.63
CA ASP A 226 10.03 -17.69 14.11
C ASP A 226 11.04 -18.01 12.99
N LEU A 227 11.24 -17.07 12.05
CA LEU A 227 12.23 -17.23 10.98
C LEU A 227 13.66 -17.33 11.54
N GLN A 228 14.02 -16.49 12.51
CA GLN A 228 15.32 -16.56 13.17
C GLN A 228 15.52 -17.90 13.90
N ALA A 229 14.50 -18.39 14.60
CA ALA A 229 14.57 -19.69 15.28
C ALA A 229 14.70 -20.86 14.29
N VAL A 230 14.10 -20.75 13.09
CA VAL A 230 14.28 -21.73 12.02
C VAL A 230 15.70 -21.65 11.45
N GLU A 231 16.22 -20.45 11.20
CA GLU A 231 17.60 -20.24 10.73
C GLU A 231 18.64 -20.77 11.72
N GLU A 232 18.45 -20.55 13.02
CA GLU A 232 19.34 -21.07 14.08
C GLU A 232 19.32 -22.61 14.12
N ARG A 233 18.13 -23.22 14.06
CA ARG A 233 17.99 -24.69 14.01
C ARG A 233 18.66 -25.27 12.76
N LEU A 234 18.41 -24.68 11.59
CA LEU A 234 19.07 -25.05 10.34
C LEU A 234 20.59 -24.88 10.44
N GLY A 235 21.05 -23.77 11.01
CA GLY A 235 22.47 -23.50 11.25
C GLY A 235 23.12 -24.57 12.12
N SER A 236 22.46 -24.97 13.22
CA SER A 236 22.91 -26.05 14.09
C SER A 236 22.96 -27.40 13.37
N CYS A 237 21.89 -27.76 12.64
CA CYS A 237 21.82 -29.00 11.88
C CYS A 237 22.90 -29.06 10.79
N LEU A 238 23.14 -27.95 10.08
CA LEU A 238 24.16 -27.87 9.02
C LEU A 238 25.58 -27.74 9.56
N GLY A 239 25.76 -27.19 10.76
CA GLY A 239 27.04 -27.21 11.46
C GLY A 239 27.47 -28.63 11.79
N ALA A 240 26.53 -29.47 12.23
CA ALA A 240 26.76 -30.90 12.45
C ALA A 240 26.90 -31.69 11.12
N ASN A 241 26.32 -31.17 10.03
CA ASN A 241 26.26 -31.84 8.72
C ASN A 241 26.78 -30.94 7.59
N LEU A 242 28.06 -30.54 7.67
CA LEU A 242 28.67 -29.62 6.69
C LEU A 242 28.55 -30.13 5.23
N TRP A 243 28.43 -31.44 5.02
CA TRP A 243 28.25 -32.06 3.72
C TRP A 243 26.90 -31.72 3.05
N LEU A 244 25.88 -31.29 3.80
CA LEU A 244 24.57 -30.88 3.26
C LEU A 244 24.56 -29.46 2.68
N ARG A 245 25.52 -28.60 3.05
CA ARG A 245 25.57 -27.21 2.57
C ARG A 245 25.63 -27.08 1.04
N PRO A 246 26.49 -27.82 0.31
CA PRO A 246 26.54 -27.77 -1.15
C PRO A 246 25.20 -28.16 -1.79
N ILE A 247 24.55 -29.20 -1.26
CA ILE A 247 23.28 -29.76 -1.75
C ILE A 247 22.16 -28.74 -1.57
N LEU A 248 21.97 -28.20 -0.35
CA LEU A 248 20.99 -27.14 -0.10
C LEU A 248 21.27 -25.89 -0.92
N GLY A 249 22.54 -25.51 -1.08
CA GLY A 249 22.92 -24.39 -1.94
C GLY A 249 22.59 -24.62 -3.42
N GLN A 250 22.63 -25.87 -3.90
CA GLN A 250 22.22 -26.24 -5.26
C GLN A 250 20.69 -26.21 -5.41
N LEU A 251 19.96 -26.73 -4.41
CA LEU A 251 18.50 -26.75 -4.39
C LEU A 251 17.90 -25.35 -4.31
N ILE A 252 18.44 -24.47 -3.47
CA ILE A 252 18.02 -23.06 -3.39
C ILE A 252 18.27 -22.33 -4.72
N ARG A 253 19.42 -22.59 -5.37
CA ARG A 253 19.72 -22.02 -6.71
C ARG A 253 18.76 -22.53 -7.78
N ASN A 254 18.47 -23.83 -7.79
CA ASN A 254 17.52 -24.43 -8.73
C ASN A 254 16.10 -23.88 -8.52
N ARG A 255 15.68 -23.69 -7.26
CA ARG A 255 14.40 -23.04 -6.94
C ARG A 255 14.33 -21.60 -7.45
N ARG A 256 15.37 -20.78 -7.23
CA ARG A 256 15.42 -19.39 -7.73
C ARG A 256 15.39 -19.31 -9.26
N LEU A 257 16.00 -20.26 -9.95
CA LEU A 257 15.94 -20.35 -11.41
C LEU A 257 14.55 -20.75 -11.92
N ARG A 258 13.82 -21.61 -11.17
CA ARG A 258 12.47 -22.04 -11.54
C ARG A 258 11.35 -21.10 -11.09
N GLU A 259 11.53 -20.27 -10.06
CA GLU A 259 10.54 -19.24 -9.69
C GLU A 259 10.36 -18.14 -10.76
N GLY A 260 11.28 -18.05 -11.75
CA GLY A 260 11.06 -17.28 -12.98
C GLY A 260 10.17 -17.97 -14.03
N ILE A 261 9.81 -19.24 -13.82
CA ILE A 261 9.00 -20.09 -14.70
C ILE A 261 7.76 -20.50 -13.90
N SER A 262 6.67 -19.75 -14.07
CA SER A 262 5.40 -20.02 -13.39
C SER A 262 4.85 -21.41 -13.74
N GLN A 263 4.82 -22.36 -12.80
CA GLN A 263 3.73 -23.35 -12.64
C GLN A 263 3.79 -24.15 -11.33
N LYS A 264 2.62 -24.30 -10.68
CA LYS A 264 2.39 -25.03 -9.40
C LYS A 264 2.67 -26.55 -9.46
N ALA A 265 2.79 -27.15 -10.65
CA ALA A 265 3.04 -28.58 -10.81
C ALA A 265 4.53 -28.96 -10.66
N GLU A 266 5.45 -28.02 -10.92
CA GLU A 266 6.88 -28.31 -10.89
C GLU A 266 7.48 -28.31 -9.48
N THR A 267 6.84 -27.66 -8.51
CA THR A 267 7.29 -27.63 -7.12
C THR A 267 7.20 -29.02 -6.47
N ALA A 268 6.16 -29.80 -6.81
CA ALA A 268 5.99 -31.18 -6.33
C ALA A 268 7.09 -32.09 -6.89
N GLU A 269 7.42 -31.93 -8.17
CA GLU A 269 8.46 -32.74 -8.81
C GLU A 269 9.87 -32.33 -8.39
N LEU A 270 10.08 -31.07 -8.01
CA LEU A 270 11.32 -30.62 -7.36
C LEU A 270 11.48 -31.18 -5.95
N VAL A 271 10.42 -31.23 -5.15
CA VAL A 271 10.44 -31.85 -3.83
C VAL A 271 10.71 -33.35 -3.96
N LYS A 272 10.08 -34.02 -4.93
CA LYS A 272 10.34 -35.42 -5.26
C LYS A 272 11.77 -35.67 -5.72
N GLU A 273 12.32 -34.82 -6.59
CA GLU A 273 13.73 -34.85 -7.03
C GLU A 273 14.69 -34.61 -5.85
N LEU A 274 14.30 -33.77 -4.88
CA LEU A 274 15.01 -33.56 -3.62
C LEU A 274 15.06 -34.83 -2.77
N TYR A 275 13.92 -35.51 -2.65
CA TYR A 275 13.77 -36.78 -1.94
C TYR A 275 14.61 -37.88 -2.60
N GLU A 276 14.52 -38.05 -3.92
CA GLU A 276 15.28 -39.07 -4.65
C GLU A 276 16.81 -38.83 -4.59
N ASN A 277 17.23 -37.56 -4.58
CA ASN A 277 18.65 -37.22 -4.44
C ASN A 277 19.17 -37.42 -3.01
N LEU A 278 18.35 -37.14 -1.98
CA LEU A 278 18.67 -37.48 -0.60
C LEU A 278 18.76 -39.01 -0.42
N GLU A 279 17.85 -39.76 -1.03
CA GLU A 279 17.80 -41.23 -1.01
C GLU A 279 19.03 -41.86 -1.70
N ARG A 280 19.52 -41.26 -2.79
CA ARG A 280 20.74 -41.71 -3.49
C ARG A 280 22.03 -41.41 -2.74
N LEU A 281 22.04 -40.41 -1.87
CA LEU A 281 23.22 -40.03 -1.08
C LEU A 281 23.34 -40.83 0.24
N LEU A 282 22.36 -41.71 0.52
CA LEU A 282 22.28 -42.58 1.70
C LEU A 282 22.88 -43.99 1.49
N PRO A 283 24.14 -44.15 1.02
CA PRO A 283 24.90 -45.34 1.40
C PRO A 283 26.22 -44.92 2.06
N VAL A 284 26.14 -44.36 3.26
CA VAL A 284 27.26 -44.28 4.22
C VAL A 284 26.71 -44.66 5.60
N GLU A 285 27.46 -45.49 6.32
CA GLU A 285 26.95 -46.43 7.33
C GLU A 285 26.15 -45.83 8.51
N ARG A 286 25.07 -46.55 8.81
CA ARG A 286 23.95 -46.27 9.71
C ARG A 286 24.31 -46.40 11.19
N THR A 287 23.95 -45.39 11.98
CA THR A 287 23.76 -45.52 13.44
C THR A 287 22.48 -44.80 13.88
N ASP A 288 21.99 -45.15 15.06
CA ASP A 288 20.70 -44.81 15.72
C ASP A 288 20.26 -43.33 15.65
N PHE A 289 21.15 -42.42 15.26
CA PHE A 289 20.87 -41.01 14.99
C PHE A 289 19.93 -40.82 13.78
N GLU A 290 20.00 -41.69 12.77
CA GLU A 290 19.11 -41.59 11.60
C GLU A 290 17.66 -41.90 11.94
N THR A 291 17.39 -42.88 12.79
CA THR A 291 16.01 -43.25 13.16
C THR A 291 15.32 -42.11 13.91
N ALA A 292 16.04 -41.44 14.81
CA ALA A 292 15.51 -40.28 15.52
C ALA A 292 15.33 -39.05 14.60
N THR A 293 16.28 -38.82 13.68
CA THR A 293 16.20 -37.69 12.74
C THR A 293 15.12 -37.90 11.68
N TRP A 294 14.95 -39.12 11.19
CA TRP A 294 13.85 -39.49 10.30
C TRP A 294 12.51 -39.40 10.99
N ALA A 295 12.36 -39.94 12.20
CA ALA A 295 11.13 -39.81 12.96
C ALA A 295 10.76 -38.33 13.21
N ALA A 296 11.75 -37.48 13.49
CA ALA A 296 11.53 -36.05 13.66
C ALA A 296 11.15 -35.33 12.36
N LEU A 297 11.75 -35.70 11.23
CA LEU A 297 11.41 -35.16 9.91
C LEU A 297 10.03 -35.60 9.43
N GLU A 298 9.68 -36.86 9.63
CA GLU A 298 8.36 -37.43 9.30
C GLU A 298 7.27 -36.78 10.16
N GLN A 299 7.52 -36.61 11.46
CA GLN A 299 6.62 -35.90 12.36
C GLN A 299 6.46 -34.40 12.00
N ALA A 300 7.54 -33.74 11.56
CA ALA A 300 7.48 -32.37 11.07
C ALA A 300 6.69 -32.27 9.75
N ASN A 301 6.84 -33.26 8.86
CA ASN A 301 6.13 -33.32 7.59
C ASN A 301 4.62 -33.52 7.80
N ASP A 302 4.23 -34.41 8.71
CA ASP A 302 2.82 -34.62 9.10
C ASP A 302 2.21 -33.35 9.68
N LEU A 303 2.96 -32.61 10.50
CA LEU A 303 2.50 -31.35 11.08
C LEU A 303 2.26 -30.29 10.00
N VAL A 304 3.15 -30.20 9.02
CA VAL A 304 3.04 -29.27 7.88
C VAL A 304 1.87 -29.65 6.98
N ALA A 305 1.73 -30.93 6.64
CA ALA A 305 0.61 -31.45 5.84
C ALA A 305 -0.73 -31.14 6.50
N LYS A 306 -0.87 -31.40 7.81
CA LYS A 306 -2.07 -31.07 8.57
C LYS A 306 -2.37 -29.56 8.58
N LYS A 307 -1.35 -28.71 8.73
CA LYS A 307 -1.52 -27.25 8.70
C LYS A 307 -2.01 -26.77 7.33
N LEU A 308 -1.52 -27.38 6.26
CA LEU A 308 -1.93 -27.11 4.89
C LEU A 308 -3.38 -27.55 4.64
N GLU A 309 -3.80 -28.71 5.15
CA GLU A 309 -5.20 -29.15 5.09
C GLU A 309 -6.12 -28.18 5.85
N GLU A 310 -5.75 -27.76 7.06
CA GLU A 310 -6.51 -26.76 7.84
C GLU A 310 -6.65 -25.42 7.09
N GLN A 311 -5.55 -24.93 6.48
CA GLN A 311 -5.58 -23.71 5.68
C GLN A 311 -6.42 -23.84 4.41
N THR A 312 -6.34 -24.98 3.73
CA THR A 312 -7.13 -25.27 2.53
C THR A 312 -8.62 -25.30 2.86
N ALA A 313 -9.00 -25.98 3.94
CA ALA A 313 -10.38 -26.02 4.42
C ALA A 313 -10.92 -24.63 4.77
N MET A 314 -10.11 -23.77 5.41
CA MET A 314 -10.50 -22.39 5.72
C MET A 314 -10.72 -21.55 4.45
N VAL A 315 -9.92 -21.76 3.40
CA VAL A 315 -10.08 -21.08 2.11
C VAL A 315 -11.36 -21.55 1.41
N ASP A 316 -11.61 -22.86 1.39
CA ASP A 316 -12.83 -23.42 0.79
C ASP A 316 -14.10 -22.93 1.50
N GLU A 317 -14.08 -22.81 2.83
CA GLU A 317 -15.20 -22.25 3.59
C GLU A 317 -15.43 -20.77 3.24
N LYS A 318 -14.36 -20.00 3.06
CA LYS A 318 -14.47 -18.59 2.63
C LYS A 318 -15.00 -18.48 1.21
N LEU A 319 -14.58 -19.34 0.29
CA LEU A 319 -15.09 -19.39 -1.07
C LEU A 319 -16.59 -19.69 -1.09
N LYS A 320 -17.04 -20.70 -0.34
CA LYS A 320 -18.48 -21.01 -0.21
C LYS A 320 -19.30 -19.83 0.32
N LYS A 321 -18.78 -19.09 1.31
CA LYS A 321 -19.45 -17.89 1.83
C LYS A 321 -19.53 -16.78 0.78
N LEU A 322 -18.49 -16.61 -0.03
CA LEU A 322 -18.49 -15.63 -1.12
C LEU A 322 -19.46 -16.02 -2.23
N GLU A 323 -19.55 -17.30 -2.59
CA GLU A 323 -20.52 -17.82 -3.56
C GLU A 323 -21.97 -17.59 -3.09
N GLN A 324 -22.27 -17.93 -1.83
CA GLN A 324 -23.59 -17.65 -1.23
C GLN A 324 -23.93 -16.16 -1.24
N THR A 325 -22.94 -15.31 -0.94
CA THR A 325 -23.12 -13.86 -0.97
C THR A 325 -23.38 -13.39 -2.41
N ALA A 326 -22.67 -13.93 -3.40
CA ALA A 326 -22.84 -13.56 -4.80
C ALA A 326 -24.24 -13.93 -5.32
N ASP A 327 -24.75 -15.11 -4.98
CA ASP A 327 -26.11 -15.55 -5.35
C ASP A 327 -27.18 -14.64 -4.72
N GLU A 328 -26.97 -14.12 -3.51
CA GLU A 328 -27.88 -13.16 -2.88
C GLU A 328 -27.90 -11.80 -3.62
N TYR A 329 -26.81 -11.42 -4.29
CA TYR A 329 -26.73 -10.17 -5.06
C TYR A 329 -27.21 -10.30 -6.51
N ASP A 330 -27.23 -11.49 -7.11
CA ASP A 330 -27.69 -11.71 -8.50
C ASP A 330 -29.22 -11.85 -8.62
N VAL A 331 -29.95 -11.82 -7.49
CA VAL A 331 -31.42 -11.92 -7.42
C VAL A 331 -32.11 -10.54 -7.37
N PHE A 332 -31.35 -9.43 -7.45
CA PHE A 332 -31.85 -8.05 -7.48
C PHE A 332 -31.59 -7.32 -8.80
#